data_AF-A0A317VNP2-F1
#
_entry.id   AF-A0A317VNP2-F1
#
_cell.length_a   1.000
_cell.length_b   1.000
_cell.length_c   1.000
_cell.angle_alpha   90.00
_cell.angle_beta   90.00
_cell.angle_gamma   90.00
#
_symmetry.space_group_name_H-M   'P 1'
#
loop_
_entity.id
_entity.type
_entity.pdbx_description
1 polymer ?
#
loop_
_entity_poly.entity_id
_entity_poly.type
_entity_poly.pdbx_seq_one_letter_code
_entity_poly.pdbx_strand_id
1 'polypeptide(L)'
;LEKIVKMLLEHGADVNAQGGLYGNALQAACSNGHEKIVQLLLEHSADVNTQGGLYGNALQAACSKGYDEIVLMLLERGAKI
;
A
#
# COMPACT_ATOMS: atom_id res chain seq x y z
N LEU A 1 -5.03 -3.96 -13.78
CA LEU A 1 -5.26 -3.15 -12.56
C LEU A 1 -4.39 -1.91 -12.54
N GLU A 2 -3.08 -1.99 -12.78
CA GLU A 2 -2.14 -0.84 -12.81
C GLU A 2 -2.66 0.37 -13.59
N LYS A 3 -3.14 0.18 -14.83
CA LYS A 3 -3.68 1.28 -15.66
C LYS A 3 -4.88 1.99 -15.02
N ILE A 4 -5.74 1.27 -14.32
CA ILE A 4 -6.92 1.83 -13.66
C ILE A 4 -6.48 2.61 -12.42
N VAL A 5 -5.58 2.04 -11.60
CA VAL A 5 -5.03 2.73 -10.43
C VAL A 5 -4.34 4.02 -10.85
N LYS A 6 -3.52 3.97 -11.91
CA LYS A 6 -2.85 5.16 -12.45
C LYS A 6 -3.85 6.23 -12.91
N MET A 7 -4.86 5.83 -13.68
CA MET A 7 -5.92 6.75 -14.12
C MET A 7 -6.63 7.41 -12.94
N LEU A 8 -6.98 6.64 -11.90
CA LEU A 8 -7.66 7.19 -10.72
C LEU A 8 -6.79 8.23 -9.99
N LEU A 9 -5.50 7.94 -9.78
CA LEU A 9 -4.56 8.86 -9.15
C LEU A 9 -4.37 10.13 -10.01
N GLU A 10 -4.25 9.99 -11.33
CA GLU A 10 -4.17 11.13 -12.27
C GLU A 10 -5.44 12.00 -12.26
N HIS A 11 -6.60 11.45 -11.89
CA HIS A 11 -7.86 12.18 -11.74
C HIS A 11 -8.14 12.65 -10.31
N GLY A 12 -7.12 12.66 -9.44
CA GLY A 12 -7.22 13.24 -8.10
C GLY A 12 -7.87 12.34 -7.06
N ALA A 13 -7.90 11.02 -7.27
CA ALA A 13 -8.24 10.10 -6.19
C ALA A 13 -7.27 10.30 -5.01
N ASP A 14 -7.82 10.41 -3.80
CA ASP A 14 -7.02 10.49 -2.59
C ASP A 14 -6.30 9.15 -2.34
N VAL A 15 -4.98 9.16 -2.54
CA VAL A 15 -4.11 7.99 -2.37
C VAL A 15 -4.15 7.42 -0.95
N ASN A 16 -4.48 8.25 0.05
CA ASN A 16 -4.52 7.90 1.46
C ASN A 16 -5.93 7.70 1.99
N ALA A 17 -6.95 7.69 1.11
CA ALA A 17 -8.33 7.46 1.51
C ALA A 17 -8.44 6.18 2.35
N GLN A 18 -8.93 6.34 3.59
CA GLN A 18 -9.12 5.24 4.51
C GLN A 18 -10.53 4.66 4.39
N GLY A 19 -10.62 3.33 4.41
CA GLY A 19 -11.89 2.62 4.39
C GLY A 19 -11.76 1.13 4.07
N GLY A 20 -12.87 0.42 4.30
CA GLY A 20 -12.96 -1.01 4.02
C GLY A 20 -12.11 -1.89 4.94
N LEU A 21 -12.14 -3.19 4.66
CA LEU A 21 -11.48 -4.22 5.48
C LEU A 21 -9.97 -4.03 5.59
N TYR A 22 -9.33 -3.59 4.51
CA TYR A 22 -7.88 -3.45 4.44
C TYR A 22 -7.37 -2.08 4.89
N GLY A 23 -8.22 -1.15 5.33
CA GLY A 23 -7.77 0.15 5.85
C GLY A 23 -7.49 1.19 4.77
N ASN A 24 -6.64 0.94 3.77
CA ASN A 24 -6.46 1.79 2.60
C ASN A 24 -5.95 1.01 1.37
N ALA A 25 -5.75 1.69 0.24
CA ALA A 25 -5.29 1.06 -1.01
C ALA A 25 -3.89 0.42 -0.89
N LEU A 26 -2.96 1.06 -0.17
CA LEU A 26 -1.60 0.55 0.01
C LEU A 26 -1.61 -0.75 0.83
N GLN A 27 -2.33 -0.76 1.95
CA GLN A 27 -2.49 -1.93 2.81
C GLN A 27 -3.16 -3.10 2.06
N ALA A 28 -4.16 -2.83 1.22
CA ALA A 28 -4.80 -3.84 0.38
C ALA A 28 -3.82 -4.43 -0.66
N ALA A 29 -3.02 -3.59 -1.31
CA ALA A 29 -2.01 -4.02 -2.29
C ALA A 29 -0.91 -4.86 -1.62
N CYS A 30 -0.44 -4.45 -0.44
CA CYS A 30 0.53 -5.19 0.36
C CYS A 30 -0.03 -6.55 0.82
N SER A 31 -1.30 -6.62 1.24
CA SER A 31 -1.93 -7.89 1.65
C SER A 31 -2.14 -8.88 0.49
N ASN A 32 -2.13 -8.42 -0.77
CA ASN A 32 -2.40 -9.25 -1.94
C ASN A 32 -1.18 -9.44 -2.86
N GLY A 33 0.00 -8.96 -2.47
CA GLY A 33 1.23 -9.17 -3.24
C GLY A 33 1.31 -8.34 -4.52
N HIS A 34 0.61 -7.20 -4.59
CA HIS A 34 0.55 -6.39 -5.81
C HIS A 34 1.71 -5.38 -5.90
N GLU A 35 2.93 -5.89 -6.07
CA GLU A 35 4.18 -5.09 -6.07
C GLU A 35 4.12 -3.81 -6.90
N LYS A 36 3.66 -3.91 -8.16
CA LYS A 36 3.57 -2.73 -9.04
C LYS A 36 2.55 -1.70 -8.58
N ILE A 37 1.48 -2.13 -7.93
CA ILE A 37 0.48 -1.22 -7.35
C ILE A 37 1.05 -0.57 -6.09
N VAL A 38 1.77 -1.33 -5.25
CA VAL A 38 2.50 -0.79 -4.09
C VAL A 38 3.47 0.30 -4.54
N GLN A 39 4.29 0.02 -5.55
CA GLN A 39 5.22 1.00 -6.12
C GLN A 39 4.49 2.26 -6.61
N LEU A 40 3.44 2.10 -7.40
CA LEU A 40 2.68 3.21 -7.97
C LEU A 40 2.06 4.09 -6.87
N LEU A 41 1.49 3.49 -5.82
CA LEU A 41 0.92 4.24 -4.70
C LEU A 41 2.00 5.01 -3.93
N LEU A 42 3.16 4.40 -3.69
CA LEU A 42 4.29 5.05 -3.02
C LEU A 42 4.89 6.19 -3.86
N GLU A 43 4.93 6.06 -5.18
CA GLU A 43 5.30 7.14 -6.11
C GLU A 43 4.32 8.33 -6.04
N HIS A 44 3.05 8.07 -5.70
CA HIS A 44 2.03 9.09 -5.50
C HIS A 44 1.90 9.53 -4.04
N SER A 45 2.96 9.36 -3.24
CA SER A 45 3.03 9.82 -1.84
C SER A 45 2.00 9.19 -0.90
N ALA A 46 1.68 7.91 -1.09
CA ALA A 46 0.96 7.13 -0.10
C ALA A 46 1.71 7.13 1.25
N ASP A 47 1.01 7.37 2.36
CA ASP A 47 1.58 7.31 3.70
C ASP A 47 1.81 5.86 4.11
N VAL A 48 3.08 5.47 4.00
CA VAL A 48 3.60 4.13 4.31
C VAL A 48 3.32 3.69 5.75
N ASN A 49 3.13 4.63 6.68
CA ASN A 49 2.97 4.38 8.12
C ASN A 49 1.52 4.46 8.58
N THR A 50 0.57 4.63 7.67
CA THR A 50 -0.86 4.65 8.00
C THR A 50 -1.24 3.40 8.79
N GLN A 51 -1.84 3.61 9.96
CA GLN A 51 -2.39 2.52 10.77
C GLN A 51 -3.86 2.25 10.39
N GLY A 52 -4.26 1.00 10.50
CA GLY A 52 -5.62 0.54 10.23
C GLY A 52 -5.66 -0.80 9.50
N GLY A 53 -6.86 -1.16 9.05
CA GLY A 53 -7.11 -2.39 8.31
C GLY A 53 -6.91 -3.66 9.14
N LEU A 54 -7.15 -4.80 8.49
CA LEU A 54 -7.10 -6.12 9.11
C LEU A 54 -5.74 -6.46 9.75
N TYR A 55 -4.65 -5.93 9.19
CA TYR A 55 -3.28 -6.30 9.58
C TYR A 55 -2.58 -5.24 10.42
N GLY A 56 -3.21 -4.09 10.71
CA GLY A 56 -2.65 -3.00 11.49
C GLY A 56 -1.91 -1.94 10.65
N ASN A 57 -1.07 -2.34 9.68
CA ASN A 57 -0.51 -1.43 8.66
C ASN A 57 0.00 -2.19 7.42
N ALA A 58 0.55 -1.46 6.45
CA ALA A 58 1.01 -2.02 5.18
C ALA A 58 2.19 -3.00 5.33
N LEU A 59 3.14 -2.68 6.24
CA LEU A 59 4.30 -3.53 6.52
C LEU A 59 3.86 -4.84 7.17
N GLN A 60 3.00 -4.77 8.19
CA GLN A 60 2.44 -5.94 8.86
C GLN A 60 1.63 -6.82 7.90
N ALA A 61 0.88 -6.22 6.97
CA ALA A 61 0.17 -6.96 5.92
C ALA A 61 1.12 -7.75 5.03
N ALA A 62 2.18 -7.12 4.51
CA ALA A 62 3.18 -7.77 3.66
C ALA A 62 3.94 -8.88 4.41
N CYS A 63 4.37 -8.62 5.65
CA CYS A 63 5.02 -9.60 6.51
C CYS A 63 4.13 -10.82 6.78
N SER A 64 2.83 -10.61 7.05
CA SER A 64 1.90 -11.71 7.32
C SER A 64 1.71 -12.69 6.15
N LYS A 65 2.04 -12.24 4.93
CA LYS A 65 1.90 -13.00 3.69
C LYS A 65 3.24 -13.50 3.12
N GLY A 66 4.37 -13.04 3.66
CA GLY A 66 5.71 -13.41 3.17
C GLY A 66 6.07 -12.78 1.83
N TYR A 67 5.63 -11.54 1.58
CA TYR A 67 5.99 -10.80 0.36
C TYR A 67 7.26 -9.96 0.59
N ASP A 68 8.42 -10.60 0.53
CA ASP A 68 9.71 -10.01 0.91
C ASP A 68 10.07 -8.77 0.08
N GLU A 69 9.80 -8.78 -1.23
CA GLU A 69 10.04 -7.64 -2.11
C GLU A 69 9.20 -6.41 -1.71
N ILE A 70 7.95 -6.62 -1.29
CA ILE A 70 7.08 -5.55 -0.79
C ILE A 70 7.58 -5.05 0.56
N VAL A 71 8.00 -5.94 1.45
CA VAL A 71 8.58 -5.57 2.75
C VAL A 71 9.79 -4.67 2.55
N LEU A 72 10.72 -5.05 1.67
CA LEU A 72 11.90 -4.24 1.35
C LEU A 72 11.50 -2.87 0.79
N MET A 73 10.58 -2.82 -0.17
CA MET A 73 10.11 -1.56 -0.76
C MET A 73 9.49 -0.62 0.28
N LEU A 74 8.70 -1.14 1.23
CA LEU A 74 8.11 -0.34 2.30
C LEU A 74 9.18 0.19 3.26
N LEU A 75 10.18 -0.62 3.62
CA LEU A 75 11.29 -0.20 4.48
C LEU A 75 12.14 0.89 3.82
N GLU A 76 12.44 0.76 2.53
CA GLU A 76 13.13 1.79 1.74
C GLU A 76 12.37 3.12 1.70
N ARG A 77 11.03 3.07 1.81
CA ARG A 77 10.15 4.24 1.88
C ARG A 77 9.90 4.73 3.31
N GLY A 78 10.60 4.19 4.31
CA GLY A 78 10.54 4.66 5.69
C GLY A 78 9.38 4.09 6.52
N ALA A 79 8.92 2.87 6.19
CA ALA A 79 8.03 2.13 7.08
C ALA A 79 8.68 1.91 8.45
N LYS A 80 7.93 2.18 9.51
CA LYS A 80 8.33 1.95 10.89
C LYS A 80 8.02 0.51 11.30
N ILE A 81 8.96 -0.09 12.03
CA ILE A 81 8.85 -1.42 12.64
C ILE A 81 8.12 -1.32 13.97
#